data_AF-A0A8J1YX14-F1
#
_entry.id   AF-A0A8J1YX14-F1
#
_cell.length_a   1.000
_cell.length_b   1.000
_cell.length_c   1.000
_cell.angle_alpha   90.00
_cell.angle_beta   90.00
_cell.angle_gamma   90.00
#
_symmetry.space_group_name_H-M   'P 1'
#
loop_
_entity.id
_entity.type
_entity.pdbx_description
1 polymer ?
#
loop_
_entity_poly.entity_id
_entity_poly.type
_entity_poly.pdbx_seq_one_letter_code
_entity_poly.pdbx_strand_id
1 'polypeptide(L)'
;MVRLLRLSARSLPFLAVQPQEHQPPSPNPSVQPPSPNLRPFSTTASTGSSTSVQLSDFSRHPFAPTMTSSTDSSNPEINPSAPGEAAGSANKSTRTTAGANNDEQNMVQIRNFGVERLTIYVLGGSQFAAKTLAGLQSRKLPHFVDHVSVIPSRRKLPSGGLLTPEMVIKFTENGKPDEIVPDSDKIFQRLDEIFSHAGTSALPVTTRSEETIEKIKISPFFPDAAADFKFSEIKIGKELNSFLLYYNWIYPPSYERSMKKKFKDNLPGFIFAFRGSAVDYLTNSQRASFLASIQRDLAEYDSDLQLCACQTMAEAGSPEVEERVRRRLIEFLGTGLKDLYTAPTPPESLTGAQCGLYAMMERLAGIGFIGDIEMPPALPELQDEKSLKPLSLWLSKVRETVPILYKGKRFKPEKRGGGANL
;
A
#
# COMPACT_ATOMS: atom_id res chain seq x y z
N MET A 1 -12.21 -59.43 -4.24
CA MET A 1 -12.67 -59.18 -2.85
C MET A 1 -12.14 -57.82 -2.41
N VAL A 2 -12.67 -56.67 -2.86
CA VAL A 2 -13.91 -55.99 -2.43
C VAL A 2 -14.10 -55.99 -0.90
N ARG A 3 -13.70 -54.89 -0.24
CA ARG A 3 -14.30 -54.41 1.00
C ARG A 3 -14.52 -52.90 0.89
N LEU A 4 -15.79 -52.55 0.72
CA LEU A 4 -16.34 -51.21 0.83
C LEU A 4 -16.17 -50.68 2.26
N LEU A 5 -15.70 -49.43 2.40
CA LEU A 5 -15.97 -48.61 3.58
C LEU A 5 -17.14 -47.69 3.26
N ARG A 6 -18.31 -48.03 3.82
CA ARG A 6 -19.48 -47.16 3.92
C ARG A 6 -19.18 -46.10 4.99
N LEU A 7 -19.07 -44.84 4.58
CA LEU A 7 -19.23 -43.71 5.50
C LEU A 7 -20.69 -43.25 5.43
N SER A 8 -21.39 -43.43 6.53
CA SER A 8 -22.76 -42.99 6.76
C SER A 8 -22.83 -41.47 6.80
N ALA A 9 -23.60 -40.89 5.88
CA ALA A 9 -24.11 -39.53 5.99
C ALA A 9 -25.04 -39.45 7.23
N ARG A 10 -24.62 -38.69 8.25
CA ARG A 10 -25.54 -38.18 9.26
C ARG A 10 -25.93 -36.76 8.88
N SER A 11 -27.17 -36.65 8.46
CA SER A 11 -28.02 -35.47 8.33
C SER A 11 -27.91 -34.55 9.54
N LEU A 12 -27.52 -33.30 9.30
CA LEU A 12 -27.74 -32.17 10.22
C LEU A 12 -29.08 -31.51 9.86
N PRO A 13 -29.88 -31.07 10.85
CA PRO A 13 -31.18 -30.48 10.60
C PRO A 13 -31.05 -29.09 9.95
N PHE A 14 -31.73 -28.95 8.81
CA PHE A 14 -32.04 -27.69 8.15
C PHE A 14 -32.94 -26.84 9.08
N LEU A 15 -32.44 -25.71 9.58
CA LEU A 15 -33.28 -24.65 10.10
C LEU A 15 -33.67 -23.76 8.91
N ALA A 16 -34.86 -23.98 8.39
CA ALA A 16 -35.49 -23.10 7.42
C ALA A 16 -35.88 -21.79 8.12
N VAL A 17 -35.20 -20.71 7.77
CA VAL A 17 -35.66 -19.34 8.05
C VAL A 17 -36.66 -18.99 6.95
N GLN A 18 -37.92 -18.83 7.32
CA GLN A 18 -38.96 -18.29 6.43
C GLN A 18 -38.58 -16.87 6.00
N PRO A 19 -38.69 -16.51 4.70
CA PRO A 19 -38.63 -15.11 4.30
C PRO A 19 -39.90 -14.40 4.78
N GLN A 20 -39.77 -13.30 5.52
CA GLN A 20 -40.86 -12.35 5.70
C GLN A 20 -41.19 -11.71 4.34
N GLU A 21 -42.43 -11.86 3.91
CA GLU A 21 -43.01 -11.09 2.81
C GLU A 21 -43.01 -9.61 3.17
N HIS A 22 -42.20 -8.81 2.47
CA HIS A 22 -42.40 -7.37 2.44
C HIS A 22 -43.53 -7.04 1.47
N GLN A 23 -44.63 -6.53 2.02
CA GLN A 23 -45.70 -5.89 1.27
C GLN A 23 -45.15 -4.73 0.41
N PRO A 24 -45.53 -4.62 -0.87
CA PRO A 24 -45.26 -3.44 -1.66
C PRO A 24 -46.14 -2.26 -1.19
N PRO A 25 -45.61 -1.03 -1.10
CA PRO A 25 -46.43 0.13 -0.81
C PRO A 25 -47.40 0.42 -1.97
N SER A 26 -48.65 0.72 -1.61
CA SER A 26 -49.71 1.12 -2.52
C SER A 26 -49.38 2.43 -3.27
N PRO A 27 -49.86 2.60 -4.51
CA PRO A 27 -49.59 3.79 -5.30
C PRO A 27 -50.50 4.95 -4.86
N ASN A 28 -49.92 6.14 -4.71
CA ASN A 28 -50.65 7.39 -4.55
C ASN A 28 -50.53 8.25 -5.83
N PRO A 29 -51.45 9.21 -6.03
CA PRO A 29 -52.08 9.42 -7.33
C PRO A 29 -51.36 10.40 -8.26
N SER A 30 -51.70 10.22 -9.53
CA SER A 30 -51.47 11.05 -10.71
C SER A 30 -51.38 12.56 -10.46
N VAL A 31 -50.24 13.15 -10.82
CA VAL A 31 -50.09 14.60 -11.01
C VAL A 31 -49.95 14.86 -12.52
N GLN A 32 -50.86 15.68 -13.05
CA GLN A 32 -50.89 16.15 -14.43
C GLN A 32 -49.67 17.02 -14.79
N PRO A 33 -49.21 17.00 -16.05
CA PRO A 33 -48.21 17.94 -16.53
C PRO A 33 -48.86 19.28 -16.97
N PRO A 34 -48.25 20.44 -16.68
CA PRO A 34 -48.58 21.67 -17.40
C PRO A 34 -47.71 21.83 -18.66
N SER A 35 -48.38 22.23 -19.74
CA SER A 35 -47.86 22.59 -21.06
C SER A 35 -46.94 23.82 -21.06
N PRO A 36 -46.11 24.01 -22.12
CA PRO A 36 -45.04 24.99 -22.13
C PRO A 36 -45.52 26.37 -22.59
N ASN A 37 -45.00 27.42 -21.96
CA ASN A 37 -45.08 28.79 -22.48
C ASN A 37 -43.68 29.35 -22.72
N LEU A 38 -43.49 29.84 -23.94
CA LEU A 38 -42.31 30.52 -24.46
C LEU A 38 -42.24 31.98 -23.97
N ARG A 39 -40.99 32.49 -23.91
CA ARG A 39 -40.51 33.87 -24.16
C ARG A 39 -39.79 34.61 -23.01
N PRO A 40 -38.87 35.55 -23.36
CA PRO A 40 -37.52 35.64 -22.80
C PRO A 40 -37.29 36.86 -21.90
N PHE A 41 -36.14 36.95 -21.22
CA PHE A 41 -35.22 38.11 -21.20
C PHE A 41 -34.10 37.97 -20.13
N SER A 42 -32.88 38.28 -20.56
CA SER A 42 -31.76 39.02 -19.92
C SER A 42 -31.32 38.86 -18.45
N THR A 43 -29.99 38.65 -18.29
CA THR A 43 -29.00 39.28 -17.35
C THR A 43 -29.43 39.50 -15.88
N THR A 44 -28.74 39.02 -14.83
CA THR A 44 -27.35 39.30 -14.39
C THR A 44 -26.96 38.37 -13.21
N ALA A 45 -25.72 38.53 -12.73
CA ALA A 45 -24.89 37.75 -11.82
C ALA A 45 -25.39 37.35 -10.40
N SER A 46 -24.61 36.42 -9.82
CA SER A 46 -24.20 36.29 -8.40
C SER A 46 -25.10 35.50 -7.44
N THR A 47 -24.67 34.29 -7.05
CA THR A 47 -24.13 33.95 -5.70
C THR A 47 -23.94 32.43 -5.58
N GLY A 48 -22.71 32.00 -5.27
CA GLY A 48 -22.37 30.61 -5.04
C GLY A 48 -22.72 30.18 -3.62
N SER A 49 -23.56 29.16 -3.49
CA SER A 49 -23.87 28.49 -2.22
C SER A 49 -22.96 27.26 -2.08
N SER A 50 -22.02 27.33 -1.13
CA SER A 50 -21.18 26.19 -0.71
C SER A 50 -22.01 25.20 0.09
N THR A 51 -22.18 24.00 -0.44
CA THR A 51 -22.68 22.83 0.31
C THR A 51 -21.48 22.05 0.84
N SER A 52 -21.29 22.10 2.15
CA SER A 52 -20.32 21.30 2.88
C SER A 52 -20.80 19.84 2.95
N VAL A 53 -20.07 18.93 2.31
CA VAL A 53 -20.27 17.48 2.48
C VAL A 53 -19.34 17.01 3.61
N GLN A 54 -19.94 16.59 4.73
CA GLN A 54 -19.24 15.88 5.80
C GLN A 54 -18.89 14.46 5.32
N LEU A 55 -17.60 14.15 5.24
CA LEU A 55 -17.08 12.79 5.17
C LEU A 55 -16.79 12.30 6.59
N SER A 56 -17.65 11.43 7.10
CA SER A 56 -17.40 10.66 8.32
C SER A 56 -17.48 9.16 8.03
N ASP A 57 -16.56 8.42 8.65
CA ASP A 57 -16.57 6.98 8.91
C ASP A 57 -16.33 6.00 7.73
N PHE A 58 -15.05 5.73 7.47
CA PHE A 58 -14.60 4.45 6.88
C PHE A 58 -13.45 3.87 7.70
N SER A 59 -13.77 3.09 8.74
CA SER A 59 -12.82 2.19 9.41
C SER A 59 -13.56 1.12 10.21
N ARG A 60 -14.22 0.16 9.55
CA ARG A 60 -14.59 -1.12 10.17
C ARG A 60 -14.67 -2.25 9.14
N HIS A 61 -13.65 -3.09 9.09
CA HIS A 61 -13.81 -4.50 8.75
C HIS A 61 -13.11 -5.35 9.83
N PRO A 62 -13.84 -6.24 10.53
CA PRO A 62 -13.24 -7.10 11.54
C PRO A 62 -12.61 -8.34 10.89
N PHE A 63 -11.36 -8.65 11.26
CA PHE A 63 -10.71 -9.93 10.96
C PHE A 63 -10.35 -10.64 12.27
N ALA A 64 -10.95 -11.81 12.50
CA ALA A 64 -10.28 -13.04 12.96
C ALA A 64 -11.30 -14.16 13.24
N PRO A 65 -11.08 -15.38 12.72
CA PRO A 65 -11.52 -16.60 13.39
C PRO A 65 -10.43 -17.09 14.36
N THR A 66 -10.84 -17.37 15.59
CA THR A 66 -10.01 -17.93 16.66
C THR A 66 -9.75 -19.42 16.39
N MET A 67 -8.49 -19.81 16.29
CA MET A 67 -8.07 -21.22 16.35
C MET A 67 -7.40 -21.46 17.71
N THR A 68 -8.04 -22.26 18.55
CA THR A 68 -7.47 -22.78 19.80
C THR A 68 -6.73 -24.08 19.48
N SER A 69 -5.47 -24.21 19.92
CA SER A 69 -4.85 -25.54 20.05
C SER A 69 -3.92 -25.57 21.25
N SER A 70 -4.28 -26.45 22.18
CA SER A 70 -3.54 -26.89 23.35
C SER A 70 -2.18 -27.50 22.97
N THR A 71 -1.16 -27.16 23.75
CA THR A 71 0.14 -27.82 23.84
C THR A 71 0.00 -29.21 24.46
N ASP A 72 0.63 -30.23 23.87
CA ASP A 72 1.46 -31.13 24.67
C ASP A 72 2.48 -31.97 23.87
N SER A 73 3.69 -32.00 24.44
CA SER A 73 4.65 -33.10 24.54
C SER A 73 5.47 -33.66 23.34
N SER A 74 6.78 -33.61 23.61
CA SER A 74 7.87 -34.57 23.34
C SER A 74 8.63 -34.57 22.00
N ASN A 75 9.92 -34.26 22.17
CA ASN A 75 11.05 -34.33 21.23
C ASN A 75 11.44 -35.81 20.98
N PRO A 76 12.04 -36.15 19.82
CA PRO A 76 13.43 -36.58 19.90
C PRO A 76 14.33 -36.06 18.77
N GLU A 77 15.59 -35.81 19.14
CA GLU A 77 16.73 -35.49 18.30
C GLU A 77 17.09 -36.65 17.36
N ILE A 78 17.23 -36.38 16.05
CA ILE A 78 18.06 -37.18 15.14
C ILE A 78 18.74 -36.24 14.13
N ASN A 79 20.07 -36.15 14.23
CA ASN A 79 20.97 -35.61 13.21
C ASN A 79 20.99 -36.54 11.98
N PRO A 80 21.08 -36.00 10.76
CA PRO A 80 22.26 -36.37 9.97
C PRO A 80 22.87 -35.24 9.13
N SER A 81 24.20 -35.29 9.16
CA SER A 81 25.26 -34.84 8.27
C SER A 81 24.90 -34.29 6.88
N ALA A 82 25.58 -33.18 6.55
CA ALA A 82 25.76 -32.60 5.22
C ALA A 82 26.56 -33.52 4.27
N PRO A 83 26.53 -33.27 2.94
CA PRO A 83 27.56 -32.38 2.38
C PRO A 83 27.10 -31.54 1.17
N GLY A 84 27.90 -30.53 0.80
CA GLY A 84 27.92 -30.00 -0.56
C GLY A 84 28.03 -28.48 -0.67
N GLU A 85 29.26 -27.98 -0.60
CA GLU A 85 29.65 -26.60 -0.89
C GLU A 85 29.27 -26.17 -2.32
N ALA A 86 28.66 -24.99 -2.46
CA ALA A 86 28.65 -24.24 -3.71
C ALA A 86 28.95 -22.77 -3.42
N ALA A 87 30.05 -22.29 -3.97
CA ALA A 87 30.60 -20.96 -3.80
C ALA A 87 29.63 -19.88 -4.30
N GLY A 88 29.13 -19.05 -3.39
CA GLY A 88 28.39 -17.83 -3.67
C GLY A 88 29.18 -16.62 -3.16
N SER A 89 29.67 -15.82 -4.10
CA SER A 89 30.46 -14.60 -3.88
C SER A 89 29.74 -13.61 -2.96
N ALA A 90 30.25 -13.46 -1.74
CA ALA A 90 29.79 -12.47 -0.79
C ALA A 90 30.43 -11.11 -1.13
N ASN A 91 29.69 -10.26 -1.85
CA ASN A 91 30.00 -8.83 -1.95
C ASN A 91 29.78 -8.18 -0.58
N LYS A 92 30.82 -8.20 0.24
CA LYS A 92 30.89 -7.47 1.50
C LYS A 92 31.04 -5.98 1.15
N SER A 93 29.92 -5.26 1.13
CA SER A 93 29.88 -3.82 0.92
C SER A 93 30.72 -3.12 2.00
N THR A 94 31.94 -2.74 1.65
CA THR A 94 32.79 -1.85 2.44
C THR A 94 32.22 -0.44 2.35
N ARG A 95 31.57 -0.01 3.44
CA ARG A 95 31.09 1.37 3.63
C ARG A 95 32.30 2.31 3.61
N THR A 96 32.41 3.10 2.55
CA THR A 96 33.42 4.17 2.46
C THR A 96 33.11 5.26 3.49
N THR A 97 34.16 5.88 4.04
CA THR A 97 34.08 6.99 5.02
C THR A 97 33.23 8.18 4.53
N ALA A 98 33.14 8.38 3.22
CA ALA A 98 32.25 9.37 2.60
C ALA A 98 30.75 9.15 2.91
N GLY A 99 30.31 7.89 3.06
CA GLY A 99 28.91 7.58 3.38
C GLY A 99 28.51 7.90 4.82
N ALA A 100 29.46 7.90 5.77
CA ALA A 100 29.19 8.24 7.17
C ALA A 100 28.99 9.76 7.36
N ASN A 101 29.78 10.58 6.65
CA ASN A 101 29.68 12.04 6.72
C ASN A 101 28.36 12.56 6.12
N ASN A 102 27.89 11.95 5.02
CA ASN A 102 26.59 12.31 4.42
C ASN A 102 25.42 11.98 5.36
N ASP A 103 25.53 10.93 6.15
CA ASP A 103 24.46 10.51 7.07
C ASP A 103 24.29 11.47 8.25
N GLU A 104 25.39 11.98 8.82
CA GLU A 104 25.34 13.01 9.86
C GLU A 104 24.81 14.33 9.32
N GLN A 105 25.27 14.76 8.13
CA GLN A 105 24.78 15.98 7.49
C GLN A 105 23.28 15.91 7.19
N ASN A 106 22.78 14.77 6.71
CA ASN A 106 21.35 14.59 6.48
C ASN A 106 20.56 14.58 7.80
N MET A 107 21.07 13.98 8.87
CA MET A 107 20.41 14.01 10.19
C MET A 107 20.35 15.43 10.79
N VAL A 108 21.33 16.29 10.49
CA VAL A 108 21.27 17.72 10.86
C VAL A 108 20.10 18.42 10.16
N GLN A 109 19.76 18.01 8.93
CA GLN A 109 18.69 18.62 8.14
C GLN A 109 17.32 18.55 8.85
N ILE A 110 16.90 17.39 9.33
CA ILE A 110 15.56 17.23 9.95
C ILE A 110 15.48 17.81 11.37
N ARG A 111 16.62 17.91 12.08
CA ARG A 111 16.69 18.51 13.42
C ARG A 111 16.36 20.00 13.39
N ASN A 112 16.66 20.69 12.29
CA ASN A 112 16.26 22.08 12.09
C ASN A 112 14.74 22.27 12.08
N PHE A 113 13.97 21.20 11.86
CA PHE A 113 12.51 21.18 11.89
C PHE A 113 11.95 20.64 13.21
N GLY A 114 12.78 20.53 14.25
CA GLY A 114 12.39 19.97 15.54
C GLY A 114 12.20 18.45 15.53
N VAL A 115 12.63 17.76 14.48
CA VAL A 115 12.51 16.30 14.36
C VAL A 115 13.87 15.65 14.64
N GLU A 116 13.92 14.83 15.68
CA GLU A 116 15.12 14.05 16.02
C GLU A 116 15.25 12.83 15.11
N ARG A 117 14.13 12.14 14.84
CA ARG A 117 14.13 10.87 14.11
C ARG A 117 12.79 10.57 13.45
N LEU A 118 12.87 10.01 12.24
CA LEU A 118 11.77 9.36 11.52
C LEU A 118 11.99 7.85 11.47
N THR A 119 11.03 7.04 11.90
CA THR A 119 11.08 5.57 11.82
C THR A 119 9.84 5.03 11.13
N ILE A 120 10.01 4.26 10.05
CA ILE A 120 8.91 3.70 9.26
C ILE A 120 8.79 2.21 9.52
N TYR A 121 7.60 1.80 9.95
CA TYR A 121 7.24 0.42 10.12
C TYR A 121 6.61 -0.09 8.82
N VAL A 122 7.26 -1.08 8.20
CA VAL A 122 6.92 -1.55 6.86
C VAL A 122 6.64 -3.04 6.84
N LEU A 123 5.66 -3.41 6.02
CA LEU A 123 5.51 -4.77 5.54
C LEU A 123 6.25 -4.90 4.22
N GLY A 124 7.23 -5.80 4.14
CA GLY A 124 8.02 -6.03 2.93
C GLY A 124 7.11 -6.27 1.71
N GLY A 125 7.29 -5.46 0.67
CA GLY A 125 6.48 -5.53 -0.55
C GLY A 125 5.12 -4.85 -0.51
N SER A 126 4.75 -4.17 0.58
CA SER A 126 3.55 -3.31 0.58
C SER A 126 3.77 -2.11 -0.36
N GLN A 127 2.85 -1.90 -1.29
CA GLN A 127 2.84 -0.75 -2.20
C GLN A 127 2.68 0.58 -1.44
N PHE A 128 1.91 0.59 -0.34
CA PHE A 128 1.75 1.78 0.49
C PHE A 128 3.05 2.11 1.24
N ALA A 129 3.77 1.09 1.72
CA ALA A 129 5.08 1.29 2.32
C ALA A 129 6.11 1.77 1.29
N ALA A 130 6.11 1.19 0.08
CA ALA A 130 6.94 1.65 -1.03
C ALA A 130 6.65 3.11 -1.39
N LYS A 131 5.39 3.53 -1.41
CA LYS A 131 4.98 4.93 -1.64
C LYS A 131 5.66 5.85 -0.63
N THR A 132 5.55 5.55 0.67
CA THR A 132 6.19 6.35 1.72
C THR A 132 7.72 6.37 1.58
N LEU A 133 8.36 5.22 1.33
CA LEU A 133 9.81 5.13 1.16
C LEU A 133 10.29 5.94 -0.05
N ALA A 134 9.60 5.85 -1.19
CA ALA A 134 9.91 6.67 -2.37
C ALA A 134 9.76 8.17 -2.07
N GLY A 135 8.73 8.54 -1.31
CA GLY A 135 8.51 9.92 -0.90
C GLY A 135 9.65 10.47 -0.06
N LEU A 136 10.08 9.73 0.97
CA LEU A 136 11.21 10.09 1.81
C LEU A 136 12.52 10.15 1.01
N GLN A 137 12.75 9.17 0.14
CA GLN A 137 13.96 9.10 -0.68
C GLN A 137 14.03 10.27 -1.68
N SER A 138 12.92 10.64 -2.33
CA SER A 138 12.89 11.74 -3.31
C SER A 138 13.22 13.10 -2.69
N ARG A 139 13.02 13.26 -1.39
CA ARG A 139 13.38 14.48 -0.62
C ARG A 139 14.69 14.33 0.15
N LYS A 140 15.38 13.20 0.01
CA LYS A 140 16.60 12.83 0.76
C LYS A 140 16.40 12.92 2.27
N LEU A 141 15.19 12.64 2.75
CA LEU A 141 14.87 12.68 4.18
C LEU A 141 15.49 11.48 4.89
N PRO A 142 16.37 11.68 5.88
CA PRO A 142 16.94 10.57 6.63
C PRO A 142 15.86 9.88 7.47
N HIS A 143 15.84 8.55 7.41
CA HIS A 143 14.86 7.75 8.11
C HIS A 143 15.41 6.35 8.45
N PHE A 144 14.74 5.71 9.41
CA PHE A 144 14.94 4.31 9.76
C PHE A 144 13.78 3.46 9.24
N VAL A 145 14.06 2.19 8.94
CA VAL A 145 13.06 1.24 8.46
C VAL A 145 13.04 0.01 9.36
N ASP A 146 11.88 -0.24 9.98
CA ASP A 146 11.63 -1.42 10.81
C ASP A 146 10.62 -2.33 10.14
N HIS A 147 10.97 -3.61 10.04
CA HIS A 147 10.14 -4.61 9.38
C HIS A 147 9.17 -5.23 10.36
N VAL A 148 7.90 -5.27 9.99
CA VAL A 148 6.88 -6.01 10.74
C VAL A 148 6.61 -7.37 10.10
N SER A 149 6.12 -8.29 10.94
CA SER A 149 5.77 -9.64 10.49
C SER A 149 4.65 -9.64 9.45
N VAL A 150 4.81 -10.49 8.42
CA VAL A 150 3.74 -10.82 7.47
C VAL A 150 2.57 -11.53 8.13
N ILE A 151 2.83 -12.33 9.18
CA ILE A 151 1.82 -13.04 9.97
C ILE A 151 1.11 -12.02 10.87
N PRO A 152 -0.21 -11.79 10.72
CA PRO A 152 -0.95 -10.77 11.48
C PRO A 152 -0.84 -10.93 13.00
N SER A 153 -0.93 -12.15 13.54
CA SER A 153 -0.83 -12.41 14.98
C SER A 153 0.54 -12.11 15.59
N ARG A 154 1.58 -12.00 14.76
CA ARG A 154 2.94 -11.64 15.17
C ARG A 154 3.31 -10.21 14.78
N ARG A 155 2.41 -9.50 14.10
CA ARG A 155 2.62 -8.12 13.68
C ARG A 155 2.50 -7.23 14.91
N LYS A 156 3.55 -6.47 15.20
CA LYS A 156 3.58 -5.49 16.29
C LYS A 156 3.85 -4.13 15.66
N LEU A 157 2.84 -3.27 15.70
CA LEU A 157 2.95 -1.87 15.30
C LEU A 157 2.88 -0.98 16.55
N PRO A 158 3.55 0.19 16.54
CA PRO A 158 3.49 1.14 17.65
C PRO A 158 2.06 1.54 18.05
N SER A 159 1.18 1.75 17.07
CA SER A 159 -0.24 2.06 17.29
C SER A 159 -1.06 0.90 17.86
N GLY A 160 -0.54 -0.33 17.85
CA GLY A 160 -1.31 -1.56 18.06
C GLY A 160 -2.19 -1.96 16.86
N GLY A 161 -2.18 -1.19 15.77
CA GLY A 161 -2.91 -1.48 14.54
C GLY A 161 -2.32 -2.64 13.73
N LEU A 162 -2.90 -2.89 12.56
CA LEU A 162 -2.46 -3.92 11.62
C LEU A 162 -1.99 -3.38 10.27
N LEU A 163 -2.26 -2.11 9.96
CA LEU A 163 -2.03 -1.53 8.64
C LEU A 163 -0.64 -0.88 8.58
N THR A 164 0.04 -1.07 7.45
CA THR A 164 1.34 -0.47 7.16
C THR A 164 1.26 0.32 5.86
N PRO A 165 1.96 1.46 5.73
CA PRO A 165 3.01 1.94 6.63
C PRO A 165 2.47 2.67 7.86
N GLU A 166 3.32 2.75 8.88
CA GLU A 166 3.15 3.60 10.04
C GLU A 166 4.48 4.30 10.32
N MET A 167 4.44 5.61 10.59
CA MET A 167 5.62 6.39 10.92
C MET A 167 5.59 6.78 12.39
N VAL A 168 6.72 6.61 13.08
CA VAL A 168 6.99 7.21 14.38
C VAL A 168 7.91 8.42 14.19
N ILE A 169 7.44 9.57 14.65
CA ILE A 169 8.17 10.85 14.62
C ILE A 169 8.60 11.15 16.06
N LYS A 170 9.90 11.16 16.28
CA LYS A 170 10.49 11.60 17.54
C LYS A 170 10.93 13.05 17.40
N PHE A 171 10.41 13.94 18.25
CA PHE A 171 10.76 15.35 18.26
C PHE A 171 11.98 15.61 19.14
N THR A 172 12.73 16.67 18.85
CA THR A 172 13.91 17.09 19.63
C THR A 172 13.54 17.73 20.98
N GLU A 173 12.29 18.19 21.13
CA GLU A 173 11.81 18.83 22.34
C GLU A 173 11.65 17.79 23.46
N ASN A 174 12.45 17.95 24.52
CA ASN A 174 12.42 17.07 25.68
C ASN A 174 11.02 17.04 26.30
N GLY A 175 10.40 15.86 26.34
CA GLY A 175 9.09 15.64 26.95
C GLY A 175 7.91 15.64 25.97
N LYS A 176 8.11 16.02 24.70
CA LYS A 176 7.07 15.81 23.68
C LYS A 176 6.95 14.30 23.39
N PRO A 177 5.73 13.71 23.49
CA PRO A 177 5.56 12.31 23.19
C PRO A 177 5.86 12.02 21.71
N ASP A 178 6.36 10.82 21.45
CA ASP A 178 6.53 10.30 20.09
C ASP A 178 5.16 10.33 19.39
N GLU A 179 5.13 10.88 18.18
CA GLU A 179 3.90 10.94 17.38
C GLU A 179 3.85 9.75 16.42
N ILE A 180 2.69 9.10 16.36
CA ILE A 180 2.44 7.93 15.51
C ILE A 180 1.48 8.34 14.40
N VAL A 181 1.93 8.23 13.16
CA VAL A 181 1.14 8.61 11.97
C VAL A 181 0.94 7.36 11.10
N PRO A 182 -0.28 6.78 11.08
CA PRO A 182 -0.60 5.67 10.19
C PRO A 182 -0.95 6.18 8.79
N ASP A 183 -0.86 5.30 7.79
CA ASP A 183 -1.23 5.57 6.39
C ASP A 183 -0.25 6.47 5.61
N SER A 184 0.03 6.09 4.36
CA SER A 184 1.04 6.78 3.54
C SER A 184 0.69 8.23 3.21
N ASP A 185 -0.59 8.55 2.99
CA ASP A 185 -0.99 9.91 2.64
C ASP A 185 -1.05 10.82 3.86
N LYS A 186 -1.53 10.30 5.00
CA LYS A 186 -1.48 11.02 6.28
C LYS A 186 -0.05 11.30 6.73
N ILE A 187 0.86 10.34 6.51
CA ILE A 187 2.30 10.55 6.72
C ILE A 187 2.80 11.74 5.89
N PHE A 188 2.47 11.80 4.61
CA PHE A 188 2.88 12.90 3.75
C PHE A 188 2.29 14.24 4.16
N GLN A 189 0.99 14.29 4.50
CA GLN A 189 0.34 15.49 5.02
C GLN A 189 1.05 15.98 6.29
N ARG A 190 1.34 15.07 7.22
CA ARG A 190 2.00 15.42 8.46
C ARG A 190 3.42 15.94 8.25
N LEU A 191 4.16 15.37 7.31
CA LEU A 191 5.48 15.88 6.94
C LEU A 191 5.39 17.27 6.30
N ASP A 192 4.40 17.52 5.43
CA ASP A 192 4.17 18.84 4.84
C ASP A 192 3.86 19.90 5.92
N GLU A 193 3.06 19.56 6.93
CA GLU A 193 2.79 20.43 8.09
C GLU A 193 4.07 20.74 8.88
N ILE A 194 4.86 19.71 9.23
CA ILE A 194 6.11 19.89 9.98
C ILE A 194 7.09 20.79 9.23
N PHE A 195 7.26 20.53 7.92
CA PHE A 195 8.24 21.24 7.11
C PHE A 195 7.77 22.62 6.62
N SER A 196 6.46 22.89 6.61
CA SER A 196 5.92 24.23 6.33
C SER A 196 5.99 25.18 7.53
N HIS A 197 5.74 24.69 8.75
CA HIS A 197 5.70 25.54 9.96
C HIS A 197 7.08 25.91 10.53
N ALA A 198 8.15 25.19 10.18
CA ALA A 198 9.49 25.51 10.69
C ALA A 198 10.05 26.86 10.19
N GLY A 199 9.46 27.46 9.16
CA GLY A 199 9.78 28.83 8.74
C GLY A 199 9.30 29.92 9.71
N THR A 200 8.45 29.58 10.69
CA THR A 200 7.81 30.53 11.63
C THR A 200 8.20 30.34 13.09
N SER A 201 8.81 29.22 13.47
CA SER A 201 9.22 29.00 14.86
C SER A 201 10.61 29.62 15.09
N ALA A 202 10.59 30.88 15.52
CA ALA A 202 11.76 31.63 15.92
C ALA A 202 12.39 31.03 17.19
N LEU A 203 13.17 29.96 17.04
CA LEU A 203 14.21 29.69 18.03
C LEU A 203 15.31 30.74 17.84
N PRO A 204 15.76 31.43 18.90
CA PRO A 204 16.86 32.37 18.81
C PRO A 204 18.12 31.58 18.51
N VAL A 205 18.49 31.53 17.23
CA VAL A 205 19.80 31.05 16.77
C VAL A 205 20.84 32.02 17.32
N THR A 206 21.27 31.76 18.54
CA THR A 206 22.41 32.43 19.13
C THR A 206 23.65 31.91 18.42
N THR A 207 24.27 32.78 17.63
CA THR A 207 25.68 32.69 17.15
C THR A 207 26.03 31.67 16.06
N ARG A 208 25.25 31.58 14.97
CA ARG A 208 25.80 31.13 13.67
C ARG A 208 25.57 32.21 12.62
N SER A 209 26.66 32.60 11.96
CA SER A 209 26.73 33.64 10.92
C SER A 209 25.57 33.51 9.93
N GLU A 210 24.88 34.63 9.70
CA GLU A 210 23.67 34.76 8.89
C GLU A 210 23.82 34.30 7.43
N GLU A 211 25.06 34.06 6.95
CA GLU A 211 25.36 33.70 5.56
C GLU A 211 25.19 32.22 5.17
N THR A 212 24.96 31.27 6.09
CA THR A 212 24.96 29.83 5.73
C THR A 212 23.67 29.08 6.02
N ILE A 213 22.62 29.75 6.52
CA ILE A 213 21.29 29.14 6.57
C ILE A 213 20.58 29.48 5.26
N GLU A 214 21.07 28.92 4.15
CA GLU A 214 20.15 28.66 3.03
C GLU A 214 18.98 27.88 3.63
N LYS A 215 17.81 28.51 3.71
CA LYS A 215 16.60 27.87 4.21
C LYS A 215 16.38 26.63 3.35
N ILE A 216 16.70 25.48 3.93
CA ILE A 216 16.50 24.19 3.29
C ILE A 216 15.00 24.06 3.03
N LYS A 217 14.59 24.32 1.79
CA LYS A 217 13.19 24.26 1.39
C LYS A 217 12.92 22.83 0.94
N ILE A 218 12.18 22.09 1.77
CA ILE A 218 11.66 20.77 1.39
C ILE A 218 10.39 21.00 0.57
N SER A 219 10.36 20.49 -0.66
CA SER A 219 9.17 20.57 -1.51
C SER A 219 8.00 19.81 -0.88
N PRO A 220 6.77 20.35 -0.89
CA PRO A 220 5.61 19.66 -0.33
C PRO A 220 5.27 18.39 -1.14
N PHE A 221 4.70 17.38 -0.49
CA PHE A 221 4.13 16.20 -1.16
C PHE A 221 2.84 16.55 -1.90
N PHE A 222 2.06 17.49 -1.36
CA PHE A 222 0.84 18.00 -1.96
C PHE A 222 0.93 19.51 -2.19
N PRO A 223 1.57 19.97 -3.28
CA PRO A 223 1.71 21.40 -3.61
C PRO A 223 0.37 22.13 -3.71
N ASP A 224 -0.69 21.44 -4.15
CA ASP A 224 -2.09 21.80 -3.92
C ASP A 224 -2.73 20.71 -3.06
N ALA A 225 -2.74 20.94 -1.74
CA ALA A 225 -3.15 19.95 -0.75
C ALA A 225 -4.51 19.30 -1.02
N ALA A 226 -5.45 20.02 -1.65
CA ALA A 226 -6.79 19.48 -1.92
C ALA A 226 -6.84 18.70 -3.24
N ALA A 227 -6.27 19.23 -4.32
CA ALA A 227 -6.33 18.60 -5.64
C ALA A 227 -5.46 17.33 -5.72
N ASP A 228 -4.22 17.42 -5.26
CA ASP A 228 -3.26 16.30 -5.35
C ASP A 228 -3.60 15.17 -4.38
N PHE A 229 -4.12 15.50 -3.19
CA PHE A 229 -4.60 14.49 -2.25
C PHE A 229 -5.78 13.73 -2.85
N LYS A 230 -6.79 14.44 -3.36
CA LYS A 230 -7.95 13.82 -4.01
C LYS A 230 -7.55 12.96 -5.21
N PHE A 231 -6.59 13.41 -6.01
CA PHE A 231 -6.06 12.62 -7.12
C PHE A 231 -5.35 11.34 -6.62
N SER A 232 -4.49 11.47 -5.62
CA SER A 232 -3.74 10.37 -5.00
C SER A 232 -4.67 9.34 -4.38
N GLU A 233 -5.71 9.78 -3.69
CA GLU A 233 -6.68 8.92 -3.02
C GLU A 233 -7.59 8.21 -4.02
N ILE A 234 -8.23 8.95 -4.94
CA ILE A 234 -9.25 8.41 -5.83
C ILE A 234 -8.63 7.57 -6.94
N LYS A 235 -7.77 8.16 -7.78
CA LYS A 235 -7.29 7.47 -8.99
C LYS A 235 -6.23 6.41 -8.65
N ILE A 236 -5.28 6.75 -7.80
CA ILE A 236 -4.16 5.84 -7.49
C ILE A 236 -4.57 4.91 -6.34
N GLY A 237 -5.03 5.48 -5.22
CA GLY A 237 -5.37 4.75 -4.01
C GLY A 237 -6.52 3.76 -4.16
N LYS A 238 -7.53 4.07 -5.00
CA LYS A 238 -8.65 3.16 -5.28
C LYS A 238 -8.52 2.43 -6.63
N GLU A 239 -8.53 3.16 -7.74
CA GLU A 239 -8.63 2.54 -9.08
C GLU A 239 -7.37 1.74 -9.44
N LEU A 240 -6.17 2.36 -9.41
CA LEU A 240 -4.92 1.65 -9.70
C LEU A 240 -4.66 0.50 -8.72
N ASN A 241 -4.93 0.74 -7.43
CA ASN A 241 -4.81 -0.29 -6.41
C ASN A 241 -5.75 -1.47 -6.66
N SER A 242 -6.94 -1.26 -7.20
CA SER A 242 -7.87 -2.33 -7.55
C SER A 242 -7.33 -3.20 -8.67
N PHE A 243 -6.75 -2.62 -9.72
CA PHE A 243 -6.03 -3.40 -10.74
C PHE A 243 -4.86 -4.18 -10.13
N LEU A 244 -4.09 -3.53 -9.26
CA LEU A 244 -2.97 -4.17 -8.58
C LEU A 244 -3.42 -5.39 -7.75
N LEU A 245 -4.51 -5.25 -6.99
CA LEU A 245 -5.07 -6.33 -6.20
C LEU A 245 -5.63 -7.44 -7.09
N TYR A 246 -6.28 -7.09 -8.20
CA TYR A 246 -6.76 -8.06 -9.18
C TYR A 246 -5.63 -8.98 -9.67
N TYR A 247 -4.53 -8.40 -10.16
CA TYR A 247 -3.41 -9.21 -10.63
C TYR A 247 -2.65 -9.93 -9.51
N ASN A 248 -2.51 -9.34 -8.32
CA ASN A 248 -1.79 -10.01 -7.23
C ASN A 248 -2.60 -11.15 -6.59
N TRP A 249 -3.94 -11.11 -6.60
CA TRP A 249 -4.77 -12.01 -5.80
C TRP A 249 -5.82 -12.79 -6.58
N ILE A 250 -6.31 -12.27 -7.71
CA ILE A 250 -7.44 -12.84 -8.43
C ILE A 250 -6.95 -13.63 -9.64
N TYR A 251 -6.23 -12.97 -10.55
CA TYR A 251 -5.79 -13.58 -11.81
C TYR A 251 -4.76 -14.70 -11.56
N PRO A 252 -5.04 -15.97 -11.95
CA PRO A 252 -4.24 -17.11 -11.50
C PRO A 252 -2.75 -17.06 -11.89
N PRO A 253 -2.36 -16.75 -13.15
CA PRO A 253 -0.95 -16.69 -13.52
C PRO A 253 -0.15 -15.66 -12.71
N SER A 254 -0.72 -14.48 -12.49
CA SER A 254 -0.09 -13.42 -11.72
C SER A 254 -0.07 -13.73 -10.22
N TYR A 255 -1.14 -14.29 -9.65
CA TYR A 255 -1.20 -14.71 -8.25
C TYR A 255 -0.16 -15.79 -7.91
N GLU A 256 0.00 -16.80 -8.77
CA GLU A 256 1.00 -17.86 -8.61
C GLU A 256 2.43 -17.28 -8.56
N ARG A 257 2.72 -16.34 -9.47
CA ARG A 257 4.01 -15.63 -9.55
C ARG A 257 4.29 -14.75 -8.33
N SER A 258 3.26 -14.10 -7.79
CA SER A 258 3.38 -13.04 -6.79
C SER A 258 3.07 -13.50 -5.37
N MET A 259 1.82 -13.34 -4.95
CA MET A 259 1.40 -13.50 -3.56
C MET A 259 1.51 -14.95 -3.12
N LYS A 260 1.16 -15.92 -3.98
CA LYS A 260 1.25 -17.33 -3.61
C LYS A 260 2.69 -17.74 -3.32
N LYS A 261 3.63 -17.34 -4.19
CA LYS A 261 5.07 -17.53 -3.95
C LYS A 261 5.51 -16.91 -2.62
N LYS A 262 5.13 -15.65 -2.38
CA LYS A 262 5.44 -14.95 -1.11
C LYS A 262 4.94 -15.72 0.11
N PHE A 263 3.70 -16.19 0.11
CA PHE A 263 3.17 -16.97 1.25
C PHE A 263 3.86 -18.33 1.37
N LYS A 264 4.10 -19.02 0.25
CA LYS A 264 4.80 -20.31 0.24
C LYS A 264 6.19 -20.23 0.87
N ASP A 265 6.92 -19.15 0.62
CA ASP A 265 8.27 -18.93 1.15
C ASP A 265 8.27 -18.57 2.65
N ASN A 266 7.13 -18.14 3.20
CA ASN A 266 6.95 -17.79 4.61
C ASN A 266 6.25 -18.89 5.43
N LEU A 267 5.78 -19.97 4.81
CA LEU A 267 5.18 -21.09 5.53
C LEU A 267 6.26 -21.97 6.19
N PRO A 268 6.00 -22.50 7.41
CA PRO A 268 6.93 -23.40 8.08
C PRO A 268 7.34 -24.62 7.23
N GLY A 269 8.58 -25.05 7.42
CA GLY A 269 9.21 -26.23 6.83
C GLY A 269 8.24 -27.41 6.65
N PHE A 270 7.67 -27.90 7.73
CA PHE A 270 6.93 -29.16 7.81
C PHE A 270 5.69 -29.31 6.90
N ILE A 271 5.21 -28.24 6.24
CA ILE A 271 4.06 -28.30 5.31
C ILE A 271 4.49 -28.64 3.86
N PHE A 272 5.74 -29.07 3.62
CA PHE A 272 6.36 -29.23 2.29
C PHE A 272 5.50 -29.93 1.22
N ALA A 273 4.77 -30.99 1.55
CA ALA A 273 3.99 -31.77 0.58
C ALA A 273 2.70 -31.08 0.07
N PHE A 274 2.18 -30.08 0.79
CA PHE A 274 0.88 -29.44 0.49
C PHE A 274 0.96 -27.92 0.37
N ARG A 275 2.16 -27.32 0.30
CA ARG A 275 2.32 -25.87 0.44
C ARG A 275 1.47 -25.05 -0.53
N GLY A 276 1.32 -25.48 -1.78
CA GLY A 276 0.51 -24.75 -2.76
C GLY A 276 -0.98 -24.71 -2.37
N SER A 277 -1.59 -25.88 -2.18
CA SER A 277 -3.00 -26.00 -1.80
C SER A 277 -3.29 -25.43 -0.42
N ALA A 278 -2.33 -25.51 0.51
CA ALA A 278 -2.45 -24.90 1.84
C ALA A 278 -2.52 -23.37 1.75
N VAL A 279 -1.69 -22.74 0.91
CA VAL A 279 -1.76 -21.28 0.69
C VAL A 279 -3.12 -20.90 0.10
N ASP A 280 -3.62 -21.66 -0.88
CA ASP A 280 -4.91 -21.38 -1.51
C ASP A 280 -6.07 -21.50 -0.52
N TYR A 281 -6.06 -22.51 0.34
CA TYR A 281 -7.03 -22.67 1.42
C TYR A 281 -6.98 -21.51 2.43
N LEU A 282 -5.77 -21.17 2.91
CA LEU A 282 -5.56 -20.11 3.90
C LEU A 282 -5.92 -18.70 3.38
N THR A 283 -5.78 -18.48 2.08
CA THR A 283 -6.02 -17.17 1.46
C THR A 283 -7.40 -17.04 0.82
N ASN A 284 -8.18 -18.12 0.67
CA ASN A 284 -9.44 -18.10 -0.08
C ASN A 284 -10.43 -17.01 0.43
N SER A 285 -10.63 -16.92 1.75
CA SER A 285 -11.51 -15.91 2.34
C SER A 285 -11.01 -14.48 2.07
N GLN A 286 -9.69 -14.26 2.15
CA GLN A 286 -9.08 -12.98 1.86
C GLN A 286 -9.21 -12.62 0.37
N ARG A 287 -9.01 -13.58 -0.54
CA ARG A 287 -9.16 -13.40 -1.99
C ARG A 287 -10.60 -13.03 -2.35
N ALA A 288 -11.59 -13.70 -1.76
CA ALA A 288 -13.00 -13.35 -1.96
C ALA A 288 -13.31 -11.94 -1.46
N SER A 289 -12.78 -11.54 -0.31
CA SER A 289 -12.93 -10.16 0.21
C SER A 289 -12.28 -9.13 -0.73
N PHE A 290 -11.10 -9.43 -1.29
CA PHE A 290 -10.49 -8.55 -2.28
C PHE A 290 -11.28 -8.48 -3.58
N LEU A 291 -11.81 -9.60 -4.08
CA LEU A 291 -12.66 -9.60 -5.26
C LEU A 291 -13.86 -8.66 -5.07
N ALA A 292 -14.56 -8.78 -3.95
CA ALA A 292 -15.71 -7.90 -3.64
C ALA A 292 -15.31 -6.41 -3.58
N SER A 293 -14.16 -6.09 -2.97
CA SER A 293 -13.66 -4.71 -2.96
C SER A 293 -13.33 -4.21 -4.36
N ILE A 294 -12.61 -5.00 -5.16
CA ILE A 294 -12.22 -4.65 -6.53
C ILE A 294 -13.46 -4.42 -7.39
N GLN A 295 -14.46 -5.30 -7.31
CA GLN A 295 -15.70 -5.16 -8.07
C GLN A 295 -16.44 -3.87 -7.72
N ARG A 296 -16.58 -3.57 -6.42
CA ARG A 296 -17.20 -2.33 -5.96
C ARG A 296 -16.41 -1.10 -6.43
N ASP A 297 -15.09 -1.13 -6.27
CA ASP A 297 -14.25 0.03 -6.57
C ASP A 297 -14.16 0.28 -8.09
N LEU A 298 -14.07 -0.77 -8.92
CA LEU A 298 -14.03 -0.62 -10.38
C LEU A 298 -15.40 -0.34 -11.00
N ALA A 299 -16.50 -0.81 -10.41
CA ALA A 299 -17.86 -0.50 -10.88
C ALA A 299 -18.20 1.00 -10.80
N GLU A 300 -17.54 1.75 -9.91
CA GLU A 300 -17.68 3.22 -9.83
C GLU A 300 -17.16 3.93 -11.11
N TYR A 301 -16.22 3.30 -11.82
CA TYR A 301 -15.55 3.88 -13.00
C TYR A 301 -16.00 3.24 -14.32
N ASP A 302 -16.31 1.94 -14.29
CA ASP A 302 -16.75 1.16 -15.45
C ASP A 302 -17.70 0.05 -14.99
N SER A 303 -19.01 0.36 -14.99
CA SER A 303 -20.05 -0.59 -14.62
C SER A 303 -20.16 -1.77 -15.58
N ASP A 304 -19.69 -1.60 -16.82
CA ASP A 304 -19.75 -2.61 -17.88
C ASP A 304 -18.53 -3.54 -17.87
N LEU A 305 -17.60 -3.31 -16.95
CA LEU A 305 -16.48 -4.21 -16.73
C LEU A 305 -17.01 -5.57 -16.27
N GLN A 306 -16.86 -6.59 -17.12
CA GLN A 306 -17.38 -7.95 -16.90
C GLN A 306 -16.99 -8.55 -15.52
N LEU A 307 -15.87 -8.09 -14.95
CA LEU A 307 -15.46 -8.43 -13.59
C LEU A 307 -16.56 -8.17 -12.55
N CYS A 308 -17.34 -7.09 -12.69
CA CYS A 308 -18.41 -6.69 -11.79
C CYS A 308 -19.60 -7.66 -11.78
N ALA A 309 -19.76 -8.45 -12.86
CA ALA A 309 -20.80 -9.47 -12.96
C ALA A 309 -20.35 -10.86 -12.48
N CYS A 310 -19.06 -11.05 -12.21
CA CYS A 310 -18.53 -12.34 -11.77
C CYS A 310 -19.01 -12.69 -10.37
N GLN A 311 -19.52 -13.90 -10.17
CA GLN A 311 -19.96 -14.41 -8.87
C GLN A 311 -18.88 -15.26 -8.21
N THR A 312 -17.94 -15.79 -9.00
CA THR A 312 -16.91 -16.71 -8.52
C THR A 312 -15.50 -16.24 -8.85
N MET A 313 -14.53 -16.71 -8.06
CA MET A 313 -13.10 -16.50 -8.32
C MET A 313 -12.65 -17.11 -9.66
N ALA A 314 -13.30 -18.19 -10.10
CA ALA A 314 -12.98 -18.85 -11.35
C ALA A 314 -13.42 -18.01 -12.56
N GLU A 315 -14.64 -17.44 -12.51
CA GLU A 315 -15.11 -16.48 -13.52
C GLU A 315 -14.23 -15.23 -13.55
N ALA A 316 -13.96 -14.63 -12.39
CA ALA A 316 -13.14 -13.42 -12.30
C ALA A 316 -11.70 -13.63 -12.81
N GLY A 317 -11.18 -14.85 -12.72
CA GLY A 317 -9.86 -15.23 -13.19
C GLY A 317 -9.83 -15.75 -14.64
N SER A 318 -10.94 -15.70 -15.38
CA SER A 318 -10.99 -16.20 -16.75
C SER A 318 -10.17 -15.30 -17.70
N PRO A 319 -9.61 -15.85 -18.80
CA PRO A 319 -8.88 -15.06 -19.79
C PRO A 319 -9.70 -13.92 -20.41
N GLU A 320 -11.01 -14.12 -20.59
CA GLU A 320 -11.91 -13.12 -21.19
C GLU A 320 -12.10 -11.91 -20.26
N VAL A 321 -12.26 -12.15 -18.95
CA VAL A 321 -12.34 -11.10 -17.94
C VAL A 321 -11.01 -10.38 -17.83
N GLU A 322 -9.91 -11.12 -17.81
CA GLU A 322 -8.58 -10.54 -17.68
C GLU A 322 -8.24 -9.63 -18.86
N GLU A 323 -8.54 -10.02 -20.10
CA GLU A 323 -8.29 -9.19 -21.28
C GLU A 323 -9.03 -7.84 -21.20
N ARG A 324 -10.26 -7.83 -20.67
CA ARG A 324 -11.01 -6.57 -20.45
C ARG A 324 -10.39 -5.72 -19.34
N VAL A 325 -10.02 -6.35 -18.23
CA VAL A 325 -9.36 -5.66 -17.11
C VAL A 325 -8.00 -5.09 -17.55
N ARG A 326 -7.22 -5.84 -18.34
CA ARG A 326 -5.95 -5.39 -18.93
C ARG A 326 -6.15 -4.21 -19.85
N ARG A 327 -7.11 -4.27 -20.76
CA ARG A 327 -7.41 -3.16 -21.68
C ARG A 327 -7.77 -1.89 -20.92
N ARG A 328 -8.63 -2.00 -19.91
CA ARG A 328 -9.02 -0.87 -19.05
C ARG A 328 -7.82 -0.32 -18.27
N LEU A 329 -6.96 -1.19 -17.72
CA LEU A 329 -5.72 -0.77 -17.08
C LEU A 329 -4.80 0.00 -18.04
N ILE A 330 -4.58 -0.51 -19.26
CA ILE A 330 -3.74 0.14 -20.27
C ILE A 330 -4.31 1.51 -20.65
N GLU A 331 -5.62 1.60 -20.84
CA GLU A 331 -6.30 2.87 -21.09
C GLU A 331 -6.10 3.83 -19.92
N PHE A 332 -6.41 3.39 -18.69
CA PHE A 332 -6.29 4.19 -17.48
C PHE A 332 -4.85 4.71 -17.26
N LEU A 333 -3.84 3.87 -17.49
CA LEU A 333 -2.44 4.29 -17.43
C LEU A 333 -2.11 5.26 -18.58
N GLY A 334 -2.50 4.93 -19.81
CA GLY A 334 -2.13 5.66 -21.03
C GLY A 334 -2.84 7.00 -21.22
N THR A 335 -4.01 7.19 -20.61
CA THR A 335 -4.79 8.44 -20.70
C THR A 335 -5.06 9.03 -19.31
N GLY A 336 -5.59 8.23 -18.39
CA GLY A 336 -6.09 8.69 -17.09
C GLY A 336 -5.03 9.18 -16.10
N LEU A 337 -3.79 8.67 -16.22
CA LEU A 337 -2.64 9.03 -15.39
C LEU A 337 -1.48 9.68 -16.16
N LYS A 338 -1.65 9.93 -17.46
CA LYS A 338 -0.58 10.34 -18.36
C LYS A 338 0.18 11.58 -17.87
N ASP A 339 -0.54 12.56 -17.33
CA ASP A 339 0.02 13.83 -16.87
C ASP A 339 1.01 13.68 -15.71
N LEU A 340 0.97 12.57 -14.97
CA LEU A 340 1.90 12.34 -13.86
C LEU A 340 3.33 11.99 -14.30
N TYR A 341 3.50 11.47 -15.51
CA TYR A 341 4.74 10.85 -15.97
C TYR A 341 5.23 11.32 -17.35
N THR A 342 4.53 12.24 -18.01
CA THR A 342 4.92 12.80 -19.32
C THR A 342 5.90 13.96 -19.26
N ALA A 343 6.24 14.45 -18.06
CA ALA A 343 7.30 15.44 -17.92
C ALA A 343 8.63 14.89 -18.48
N PRO A 344 9.38 15.66 -19.28
CA PRO A 344 10.59 15.19 -19.98
C PRO A 344 11.68 14.70 -19.02
N THR A 345 11.70 15.25 -17.81
CA THR A 345 12.52 14.83 -16.67
C THR A 345 11.62 14.63 -15.46
N PRO A 346 11.77 13.53 -14.69
CA PRO A 346 11.10 13.43 -13.42
C PRO A 346 11.55 14.61 -12.53
N PRO A 347 10.63 15.21 -11.76
CA PRO A 347 11.01 16.29 -10.87
C PRO A 347 12.03 15.79 -9.84
N GLU A 348 12.88 16.70 -9.36
CA GLU A 348 13.86 16.36 -8.32
C GLU A 348 13.19 15.77 -7.07
N SER A 349 11.96 16.21 -6.78
CA SER A 349 11.10 15.71 -5.73
C SER A 349 9.76 15.26 -6.30
N LEU A 350 9.35 14.01 -6.02
CA LEU A 350 8.07 13.47 -6.46
C LEU A 350 6.90 14.00 -5.62
N THR A 351 5.73 14.21 -6.21
CA THR A 351 4.48 14.44 -5.45
C THR A 351 4.00 13.15 -4.79
N GLY A 352 3.05 13.26 -3.85
CA GLY A 352 2.41 12.10 -3.21
C GLY A 352 1.78 11.16 -4.25
N ALA A 353 1.14 11.72 -5.28
CA ALA A 353 0.55 10.97 -6.39
C ALA A 353 1.62 10.21 -7.18
N GLN A 354 2.71 10.88 -7.58
CA GLN A 354 3.81 10.26 -8.30
C GLN A 354 4.49 9.13 -7.50
N CYS A 355 4.66 9.32 -6.19
CA CYS A 355 5.17 8.26 -5.31
C CYS A 355 4.23 7.04 -5.30
N GLY A 356 2.91 7.27 -5.27
CA GLY A 356 1.91 6.21 -5.33
C GLY A 356 1.92 5.45 -6.66
N LEU A 357 1.94 6.19 -7.78
CA LEU A 357 2.06 5.61 -9.11
C LEU A 357 3.33 4.76 -9.22
N TYR A 358 4.48 5.32 -8.83
CA TYR A 358 5.76 4.61 -8.89
C TYR A 358 5.72 3.31 -8.08
N ALA A 359 5.29 3.37 -6.82
CA ALA A 359 5.23 2.21 -5.95
C ALA A 359 4.29 1.10 -6.46
N MET A 360 3.12 1.48 -6.97
CA MET A 360 2.17 0.52 -7.55
C MET A 360 2.69 -0.09 -8.85
N MET A 361 3.34 0.71 -9.70
CA MET A 361 3.91 0.22 -10.96
C MET A 361 5.11 -0.69 -10.74
N GLU A 362 5.97 -0.45 -9.75
CA GLU A 362 7.03 -1.40 -9.39
C GLU A 362 6.46 -2.77 -8.98
N ARG A 363 5.31 -2.76 -8.30
CA ARG A 363 4.61 -4.00 -7.91
C ARG A 363 3.88 -4.66 -9.07
N LEU A 364 3.31 -3.86 -9.97
CA LEU A 364 2.51 -4.34 -11.09
C LEU A 364 3.41 -4.83 -12.22
N ALA A 365 4.35 -4.01 -12.68
CA ALA A 365 5.13 -4.22 -13.89
C ALA A 365 6.61 -3.87 -13.72
N GLY A 366 7.14 -3.71 -12.50
CA GLY A 366 8.54 -3.34 -12.27
C GLY A 366 9.53 -4.32 -12.90
N ILE A 367 10.76 -3.86 -13.14
CA ILE A 367 11.82 -4.74 -13.64
C ILE A 367 12.40 -5.50 -12.45
N GLY A 368 12.17 -6.81 -12.40
CA GLY A 368 12.70 -7.69 -11.36
C GLY A 368 11.86 -7.68 -10.08
N PHE A 369 12.16 -6.76 -9.16
CA PHE A 369 11.65 -6.77 -7.79
C PHE A 369 11.21 -5.38 -7.33
N ILE A 370 10.31 -5.29 -6.34
CA ILE A 370 9.95 -4.01 -5.73
C ILE A 370 11.07 -3.56 -4.76
N GLY A 371 11.89 -2.63 -5.22
CA GLY A 371 13.05 -2.17 -4.47
C GLY A 371 14.04 -3.29 -4.22
N ASP A 372 14.43 -3.50 -2.96
CA ASP A 372 15.38 -4.52 -2.51
C ASP A 372 14.73 -5.76 -1.88
N ILE A 373 13.41 -5.93 -2.06
CA ILE A 373 12.64 -7.09 -1.61
C ILE A 373 12.33 -8.00 -2.78
N GLU A 374 12.69 -9.27 -2.67
CA GLU A 374 12.49 -10.31 -3.70
C GLU A 374 11.01 -10.68 -3.92
N MET A 375 10.25 -9.74 -4.47
CA MET A 375 8.85 -9.94 -4.81
C MET A 375 8.62 -9.57 -6.28
N PRO A 376 8.43 -10.58 -7.17
CA PRO A 376 8.38 -10.37 -8.61
C PRO A 376 7.09 -9.65 -9.01
N PRO A 377 7.10 -8.79 -10.05
CA PRO A 377 5.92 -8.05 -10.50
C PRO A 377 4.76 -8.99 -10.85
N ALA A 378 3.52 -8.51 -10.69
CA ALA A 378 2.33 -9.31 -11.00
C ALA A 378 2.13 -9.49 -12.51
N LEU A 379 2.39 -8.44 -13.29
CA LEU A 379 2.16 -8.29 -14.73
C LEU A 379 3.38 -7.61 -15.43
N PRO A 380 4.57 -8.26 -15.44
CA PRO A 380 5.77 -7.74 -16.11
C PRO A 380 5.58 -7.44 -17.60
N GLU A 381 4.74 -8.20 -18.30
CA GLU A 381 4.43 -8.03 -19.73
C GLU A 381 3.84 -6.64 -20.07
N LEU A 382 3.31 -5.92 -19.07
CA LEU A 382 2.83 -4.55 -19.25
C LEU A 382 3.96 -3.58 -19.68
N GLN A 383 5.23 -3.93 -19.47
CA GLN A 383 6.38 -3.16 -19.96
C GLN A 383 6.54 -3.22 -21.48
N ASP A 384 5.99 -4.26 -22.13
CA ASP A 384 6.09 -4.44 -23.58
C ASP A 384 5.00 -3.66 -24.33
N GLU A 385 4.04 -3.06 -23.60
CA GLU A 385 2.95 -2.28 -24.16
C GLU A 385 3.45 -0.96 -24.76
N LYS A 386 3.40 -0.86 -26.09
CA LYS A 386 3.92 0.29 -26.85
C LYS A 386 3.29 1.62 -26.43
N SER A 387 2.00 1.61 -26.09
CA SER A 387 1.27 2.79 -25.62
C SER A 387 1.77 3.31 -24.28
N LEU A 388 2.39 2.44 -23.46
CA LEU A 388 2.92 2.75 -22.13
C LEU A 388 4.42 3.03 -22.12
N LYS A 389 5.08 3.07 -23.28
CA LYS A 389 6.51 3.39 -23.39
C LYS A 389 6.94 4.66 -22.63
N PRO A 390 6.17 5.77 -22.63
CA PRO A 390 6.53 6.95 -21.82
C PRO A 390 6.53 6.66 -20.31
N LEU A 391 5.59 5.86 -19.82
CA LEU A 391 5.53 5.43 -18.43
C LEU A 391 6.75 4.56 -18.08
N SER A 392 7.10 3.59 -18.92
CA SER A 392 8.29 2.74 -18.72
C SER A 392 9.58 3.56 -18.65
N LEU A 393 9.74 4.56 -19.53
CA LEU A 393 10.89 5.45 -19.51
C LEU A 393 10.94 6.29 -18.23
N TRP A 394 9.80 6.82 -17.80
CA TRP A 394 9.68 7.56 -16.54
C TRP A 394 10.03 6.67 -15.34
N LEU A 395 9.50 5.45 -15.27
CA LEU A 395 9.79 4.48 -14.22
C LEU A 395 11.29 4.15 -14.13
N SER A 396 11.97 3.98 -15.27
CA SER A 396 13.42 3.73 -15.29
C SER A 396 14.19 4.89 -14.66
N LYS A 397 13.90 6.13 -15.08
CA LYS A 397 14.55 7.33 -14.55
C LYS A 397 14.29 7.51 -13.05
N VAL A 398 13.04 7.30 -12.61
CA VAL A 398 12.67 7.40 -11.19
C VAL A 398 13.35 6.31 -10.36
N ARG A 399 13.47 5.08 -10.87
CA ARG A 399 14.17 4.00 -10.16
C ARG A 399 15.64 4.30 -9.92
N GLU A 400 16.29 4.95 -10.87
CA GLU A 400 17.70 5.35 -10.77
C GLU A 400 17.91 6.45 -9.71
N THR A 401 17.01 7.42 -9.62
CA THR A 401 17.16 8.59 -8.73
C THR A 401 16.49 8.42 -7.37
N VAL A 402 15.42 7.63 -7.29
CA VAL A 402 14.57 7.42 -6.11
C VAL A 402 14.38 5.91 -5.85
N PRO A 403 15.45 5.17 -5.51
CA PRO A 403 15.32 3.74 -5.25
C PRO A 403 14.44 3.47 -4.02
N ILE A 404 13.52 2.50 -4.11
CA ILE A 404 12.76 2.01 -2.96
C ILE A 404 13.64 1.06 -2.16
N LEU A 405 13.92 1.39 -0.90
CA LEU A 405 14.81 0.62 -0.03
C LEU A 405 14.07 0.17 1.23
N TYR A 406 13.65 -1.10 1.27
CA TYR A 406 13.07 -1.67 2.47
C TYR A 406 14.14 -2.12 3.46
N LYS A 407 15.31 -2.59 3.02
CA LYS A 407 16.44 -2.99 3.89
C LYS A 407 17.27 -1.77 4.32
N GLY A 408 16.58 -0.67 4.66
CA GLY A 408 17.18 0.55 5.17
C GLY A 408 17.82 0.38 6.56
N LYS A 409 18.34 1.49 7.10
CA LYS A 409 18.93 1.50 8.45
C LYS A 409 17.87 1.09 9.47
N ARG A 410 18.18 0.07 10.27
CA ARG A 410 17.33 -0.32 11.41
C ARG A 410 17.68 0.53 12.61
N PHE A 411 16.65 0.99 13.32
CA PHE A 411 16.89 1.64 14.60
C PHE A 411 17.24 0.55 15.63
N LYS A 412 18.41 0.66 16.26
CA LYS A 412 18.75 -0.16 17.42
C LYS A 412 18.42 0.70 18.64
N PRO A 413 17.37 0.39 19.42
CA PRO A 413 17.18 1.07 20.69
C PRO A 413 18.46 0.92 21.50
N GLU A 414 19.01 2.04 21.97
CA GLU A 414 20.05 1.98 22.98
C GLU A 414 19.50 1.09 24.09
N LYS A 415 20.21 0.00 24.37
CA LYS A 415 19.93 -0.80 25.56
C LYS A 415 20.11 0.18 26.70
N ARG A 416 19.00 0.73 27.22
CA ARG A 416 19.01 1.41 28.51
C ARG A 416 19.69 0.42 29.44
N GLY A 417 20.90 0.76 29.88
CA GLY A 417 21.69 -0.11 30.73
C GLY A 417 20.78 -0.58 31.85
N GLY A 418 20.67 -1.90 32.01
CA GLY A 418 19.81 -2.52 33.01
C GLY A 418 20.10 -1.88 34.36
N GLY A 419 19.19 -1.01 34.79
CA GLY A 419 19.25 -0.30 36.04
C GLY A 419 17.91 -0.51 36.73
N ALA A 420 17.96 -1.28 37.81
CA ALA A 420 16.90 -1.61 38.76
C ALA A 420 15.82 -2.60 38.28
N ASN A 421 16.05 -3.87 38.63
CA ASN A 421 14.98 -4.67 39.22
C ASN A 421 14.38 -3.89 40.39
N LEU A 422 13.06 -3.73 40.39
CA LEU A 422 12.25 -3.61 41.60
C LEU A 422 11.20 -4.72 41.55
#